data_AF-A0A401UNF8-F1
#
_entry.id   AF-A0A401UNF8-F1
#
_cell.length_a   1.000
_cell.length_b   1.000
_cell.length_c   1.000
_cell.angle_alpha   90.00
_cell.angle_beta   90.00
_cell.angle_gamma   90.00
#
_symmetry.space_group_name_H-M   'P 1'
#
loop_
_entity.id
_entity.type
_entity.pdbx_description
1 polymer ?
#
loop_
_entity_poly.entity_id
_entity_poly.type
_entity_poly.pdbx_seq_one_letter_code
_entity_poly.pdbx_strand_id
1 'polypeptide(L)'
;MEYSILNCTKTHDIKLEKGTIINVVIENKSGNLDIFVSDSNGEKIYKGDNATSGNFSLEVPKTDTYKFSVKGSNAKGSVSFKVAD
;
A
#
# COMPACT_ATOMS: atom_id res chain seq x y z
N MET A 1 -2.26 -7.19 6.87
CA MET A 1 -3.58 -6.87 7.43
C MET A 1 -4.61 -7.67 6.66
N GLU A 2 -5.35 -8.53 7.34
CA GLU A 2 -6.53 -9.18 6.77
C GLU A 2 -7.77 -8.37 7.12
N TYR A 3 -8.72 -8.30 6.19
CA TYR A 3 -9.97 -7.58 6.38
C TYR A 3 -11.13 -8.34 5.72
N SER A 4 -12.16 -8.64 6.52
CA SER A 4 -13.37 -9.30 6.02
C SER A 4 -14.28 -8.33 5.28
N ILE A 5 -14.36 -7.08 5.74
CA ILE A 5 -15.05 -5.96 5.10
C ILE A 5 -14.31 -4.67 5.46
N LEU A 6 -13.59 -4.08 4.51
CA LEU A 6 -12.93 -2.79 4.64
C LEU A 6 -13.80 -1.74 3.92
N ASN A 7 -14.36 -0.81 4.69
CA ASN A 7 -15.17 0.33 4.23
C ASN A 7 -14.59 1.69 4.70
N CYS A 8 -13.31 1.70 5.07
CA CYS A 8 -12.64 2.87 5.62
C CYS A 8 -11.27 3.04 4.96
N THR A 9 -10.72 4.23 5.12
CA THR A 9 -9.32 4.51 4.79
C THR A 9 -8.45 4.24 6.01
N LYS A 10 -7.42 3.42 5.83
CA LYS A 10 -6.33 3.22 6.79
C LYS A 10 -5.09 3.89 6.23
N THR A 11 -4.44 4.70 7.04
CA THR A 11 -3.16 5.33 6.69
C THR A 11 -2.09 4.93 7.68
N HIS A 12 -0.87 4.72 7.19
CA HIS A 12 0.28 4.45 8.02
C HIS A 12 1.50 5.17 7.46
N ASP A 13 2.27 5.79 8.33
CA ASP A 13 3.47 6.54 7.97
C ASP A 13 4.69 5.74 8.42
N ILE A 14 5.62 5.47 7.50
CA ILE A 14 6.84 4.71 7.76
C ILE A 14 8.03 5.44 7.16
N LYS A 15 9.12 5.53 7.92
CA LYS A 15 10.38 6.08 7.45
C LYS A 15 11.14 5.00 6.68
N LEU A 16 11.52 5.30 5.46
CA LEU A 16 12.22 4.38 4.57
C LEU A 16 13.49 5.03 4.04
N GLU A 17 14.49 4.21 3.73
CA GLU A 17 15.76 4.68 3.20
C GLU A 17 15.80 4.51 1.68
N LYS A 18 16.65 5.29 1.02
CA LYS A 18 16.87 5.18 -0.42
C LYS A 18 17.35 3.76 -0.76
N GLY A 19 16.73 3.14 -1.75
CA GLY A 19 17.05 1.78 -2.19
C GLY A 19 16.37 0.68 -1.37
N THR A 20 15.61 1.03 -0.32
CA THR A 20 14.78 0.06 0.39
C THR A 20 13.74 -0.53 -0.57
N ILE A 21 13.61 -1.86 -0.59
CA ILE A 21 12.59 -2.55 -1.38
C ILE A 21 11.41 -2.90 -0.47
N ILE A 22 10.19 -2.64 -0.95
CA ILE A 22 8.95 -2.93 -0.24
C ILE A 22 8.18 -3.95 -1.05
N ASN A 23 8.02 -5.14 -0.50
CA ASN A 23 7.19 -6.17 -1.06
C ASN A 23 5.73 -5.91 -0.67
N VAL A 24 4.90 -5.72 -1.69
CA VAL A 24 3.48 -5.50 -1.57
C VAL A 24 2.76 -6.75 -2.07
N VAL A 25 1.92 -7.32 -1.22
CA VAL A 25 1.06 -8.46 -1.55
C VAL A 25 -0.37 -8.03 -1.31
N ILE A 26 -1.16 -8.08 -2.37
CA ILE A 26 -2.57 -7.72 -2.38
C ILE A 26 -3.34 -9.00 -2.69
N GLU A 27 -4.31 -9.31 -1.86
CA GLU A 27 -5.29 -10.35 -2.07
C GLU A 27 -6.65 -9.69 -2.04
N ASN A 28 -7.20 -9.31 -3.19
CA ASN A 28 -8.55 -8.75 -3.28
C ASN A 28 -9.53 -9.82 -3.74
N LYS A 29 -10.38 -10.30 -2.83
CA LYS A 29 -11.40 -11.31 -3.13
C LYS A 29 -12.69 -10.69 -3.68
N SER A 30 -13.06 -9.49 -3.25
CA SER A 30 -14.30 -8.82 -3.63
C SER A 30 -14.28 -7.35 -3.20
N GLY A 31 -15.00 -6.50 -3.94
CA GLY A 31 -15.08 -5.06 -3.66
C GLY A 31 -13.93 -4.27 -4.28
N ASN A 32 -13.80 -3.01 -3.90
CA ASN A 32 -12.81 -2.10 -4.46
C ASN A 32 -11.78 -1.72 -3.40
N LEU A 33 -10.50 -1.84 -3.77
CA LEU A 33 -9.37 -1.52 -2.91
C LEU A 33 -8.49 -0.49 -3.61
N ASP A 34 -8.36 0.70 -3.04
CA ASP A 34 -7.44 1.70 -3.54
C ASP A 34 -6.23 1.79 -2.62
N ILE A 35 -5.03 1.77 -3.20
CA ILE A 35 -3.76 1.85 -2.48
C ILE A 35 -2.97 3.03 -3.02
N PHE A 36 -2.50 3.88 -2.13
CA PHE A 36 -1.66 5.02 -2.45
C PHE A 36 -0.42 5.01 -1.56
N VAL A 37 0.73 5.26 -2.16
CA VAL A 37 1.97 5.50 -1.42
C VAL A 37 2.49 6.86 -1.84
N SER A 38 2.55 7.77 -0.88
CA SER A 38 3.05 9.12 -1.09
C SER A 38 4.27 9.39 -0.21
N ASP A 39 5.20 10.22 -0.67
CA ASP A 39 6.27 10.75 0.18
C ASP A 39 5.75 11.85 1.14
N SER A 40 6.64 12.42 1.95
CA SER A 40 6.29 13.52 2.87
C SER A 40 5.84 14.81 2.15
N ASN A 41 6.22 14.99 0.88
CA ASN A 41 5.80 16.12 0.05
C ASN A 41 4.42 15.88 -0.59
N GLY A 42 3.84 14.70 -0.42
CA GLY A 42 2.57 14.31 -1.04
C GLY A 42 2.70 13.79 -2.47
N GLU A 43 3.93 13.60 -2.96
CA GLU A 43 4.21 13.02 -4.26
C GLU A 43 3.93 11.52 -4.22
N LYS A 44 3.04 11.05 -5.11
CA LYS A 44 2.64 9.64 -5.15
C LYS A 44 3.67 8.84 -5.94
N ILE A 45 4.41 7.98 -5.24
CA ILE A 45 5.32 7.02 -5.88
C ILE A 45 4.58 5.76 -6.35
N TYR A 46 3.40 5.48 -5.77
CA TYR A 46 2.55 4.38 -6.19
C TYR A 46 1.07 4.75 -6.08
N LYS A 47 0.31 4.35 -7.11
CA LYS A 47 -1.15 4.46 -7.17
C LYS A 47 -1.72 3.17 -7.75
N GLY A 48 -2.40 2.39 -6.91
CA GLY A 48 -3.24 1.27 -7.31
C GLY A 48 -4.70 1.67 -7.14
N ASP A 49 -5.35 2.09 -8.23
CA ASP A 49 -6.79 2.37 -8.27
C ASP A 49 -7.51 1.07 -8.59
N ASN A 50 -8.46 0.65 -7.75
CA ASN A 50 -9.12 -0.65 -7.84
C ASN A 50 -8.13 -1.84 -7.95
N ALA A 51 -7.15 -1.87 -7.05
CA ALA A 51 -6.11 -2.87 -7.03
C ALA A 51 -6.67 -4.31 -6.96
N THR A 52 -6.21 -5.15 -7.88
CA THR A 52 -6.52 -6.58 -7.95
C THR A 52 -5.49 -7.39 -7.16
N SER A 53 -5.77 -8.69 -6.97
CA SER A 53 -4.81 -9.57 -6.33
C SER A 53 -3.51 -9.63 -7.13
N GLY A 54 -2.38 -9.51 -6.45
CA GLY A 54 -1.07 -9.46 -7.08
C GLY A 54 0.04 -9.27 -6.06
N ASN A 55 1.26 -9.54 -6.51
CA ASN A 55 2.48 -9.29 -5.76
C ASN A 55 3.44 -8.46 -6.62
N PHE A 56 4.06 -7.46 -6.02
CA PHE A 56 5.06 -6.63 -6.66
C PHE A 56 5.96 -5.98 -5.61
N SER A 57 7.09 -5.46 -6.07
CA SER A 57 8.06 -4.79 -5.23
C SER A 57 8.17 -3.32 -5.63
N LEU A 58 8.22 -2.44 -4.64
CA LEU A 58 8.43 -1.00 -4.82
C LEU A 58 9.83 -0.67 -4.31
N GLU A 59 10.64 -0.01 -5.14
CA GLU A 59 11.91 0.55 -4.70
C GLU A 59 11.72 2.00 -4.24
N VAL A 60 12.30 2.32 -3.09
CA VAL A 60 12.23 3.66 -2.50
C VAL A 60 13.28 4.57 -3.16
N PRO A 61 12.87 5.64 -3.88
CA PRO A 61 13.80 6.47 -4.65
C PRO A 61 14.68 7.36 -3.78
N LYS A 62 14.23 7.73 -2.57
CA LYS A 62 14.93 8.61 -1.64
C LYS A 62 14.57 8.29 -0.20
N THR A 63 15.49 8.57 0.74
CA THR A 63 15.23 8.44 2.17
C THR A 63 14.20 9.48 2.60
N ASP A 64 13.00 9.04 2.97
CA ASP A 64 11.88 9.92 3.30
C ASP A 64 10.84 9.19 4.17
N THR A 65 9.81 9.90 4.63
CA THR A 65 8.68 9.32 5.33
C THR A 65 7.55 9.09 4.33
N TYR A 66 7.22 7.84 4.10
CA TYR A 66 6.19 7.45 3.15
C TYR A 66 4.87 7.15 3.86
N LYS A 67 3.79 7.73 3.35
CA LYS A 67 2.42 7.51 3.80
C LYS A 67 1.75 6.46 2.92
N PHE A 68 1.48 5.30 3.50
CA PHE A 68 0.72 4.21 2.92
C PHE A 68 -0.75 4.42 3.24
N SER A 69 -1.56 4.69 2.23
CA SER A 69 -3.01 4.85 2.37
C SER A 69 -3.73 3.72 1.66
N VAL A 70 -4.51 2.95 2.40
CA VAL A 70 -5.34 1.87 1.88
C VAL A 70 -6.79 2.22 2.14
N LYS A 71 -7.56 2.40 1.07
CA LYS A 71 -8.98 2.68 1.12
C LYS A 71 -9.75 1.47 0.62
N GLY A 72 -10.58 0.91 1.49
CA GLY A 72 -11.51 -0.14 1.10
C GLY A 72 -12.90 0.42 0.87
N SER A 73 -13.55 -0.03 -0.20
CA SER A 73 -14.97 0.17 -0.45
C SER A 73 -15.62 -1.21 -0.63
N ASN A 74 -16.24 -1.70 0.44
CA ASN A 74 -16.78 -3.04 0.59
C ASN A 74 -15.75 -4.14 0.23
N ALA A 75 -14.47 -3.85 0.49
CA ALA A 75 -13.36 -4.70 0.09
C ALA A 75 -13.21 -5.89 1.04
N LYS A 76 -12.93 -7.08 0.49
CA LYS A 76 -12.68 -8.31 1.25
C LYS A 76 -11.38 -8.91 0.79
N GLY A 77 -10.50 -9.25 1.72
CA GLY A 77 -9.19 -9.77 1.35
C GLY A 77 -8.10 -9.47 2.35
N SER A 78 -6.89 -9.32 1.85
CA SER A 78 -5.74 -8.96 2.67
C SER A 78 -4.76 -8.09 1.89
N VAL A 79 -4.06 -7.23 2.61
CA VAL A 79 -2.95 -6.46 2.07
C VAL A 79 -1.77 -6.56 3.03
N SER A 80 -0.58 -6.82 2.49
CA SER A 80 0.65 -6.89 3.25
C SER A 80 1.70 -6.00 2.61
N PHE A 81 2.31 -5.15 3.42
CA PHE A 81 3.49 -4.38 3.06
C PHE A 81 4.63 -4.89 3.93
N LYS A 82 5.69 -5.37 3.31
CA LYS A 82 6.89 -5.86 4.02
C LYS A 82 8.12 -5.19 3.43
N VAL A 83 8.91 -4.58 4.27
CA VAL A 83 10.26 -4.14 3.87
C VAL A 83 11.10 -5.39 3.65
N ALA A 84 11.76 -5.48 2.50
CA ALA A 84 12.76 -6.50 2.21
C ALA A 84 14.06 -6.10 2.92
N ASP A 85 14.66 -7.05 3.63
CA ASP A 85 15.96 -6.93 4.30
C ASP A 85 17.10 -7.26 3.33
#